data_AF-A0A538PVM1-F1
#
_entry.id   AF-A0A538PVM1-F1
#
_cell.length_a   1.000
_cell.length_b   1.000
_cell.length_c   1.000
_cell.angle_alpha   90.00
_cell.angle_beta   90.00
_cell.angle_gamma   90.00
#
_symmetry.space_group_name_H-M   'P 1'
#
loop_
_entity.id
_entity.type
_entity.pdbx_description
1 polymer ?
#
loop_
_entity_poly.entity_id
_entity_poly.type
_entity_poly.pdbx_seq_one_letter_code
_entity_poly.pdbx_strand_id
1 'polypeptide(L)'
;MNSAAGLRLSMLLAAAAACGKVNDMPPSVDGSISDGPPIDAVLGSQNNPARTCAELHVAGLPSAVYWLHDAKGDPPFQAYCEQDINGGGWAMVENSVRRADGATATFWQFTYADRLRQLGTLAVGQNYYNGSLYLIGTEYMDVFVDLQDKTAVAAVMTATGINPSTMQFTMPKLTVGDTSVYTNQFASGWSAQDFDGDADAAGNCSTMFSNVAQHYGGCWAYNLGSDADAPVLDGGVGPHVNNTVLTSLGLALQSGTGSYSQVKRIARFTRW
;
A
#
# COMPACT_ATOMS: atom_id res chain seq x y z
N MET A 1 -24.62 -48.23 -25.76
CA MET A 1 -26.01 -48.05 -25.31
C MET A 1 -26.24 -46.55 -25.16
N ASN A 2 -27.22 -46.04 -25.91
CA ASN A 2 -27.90 -44.73 -26.00
C ASN A 2 -27.66 -43.70 -24.86
N SER A 3 -27.83 -42.37 -25.00
CA SER A 3 -28.09 -41.37 -26.06
C SER A 3 -28.68 -40.13 -25.32
N ALA A 4 -28.44 -38.91 -25.85
CA ALA A 4 -29.28 -37.68 -25.79
C ALA A 4 -29.66 -37.08 -24.40
N ALA A 5 -29.43 -35.80 -24.09
CA ALA A 5 -29.82 -34.50 -24.69
C ALA A 5 -31.22 -33.98 -24.26
N GLY A 6 -31.22 -32.74 -23.72
CA GLY A 6 -32.30 -31.73 -23.81
C GLY A 6 -33.52 -31.87 -22.88
N LEU A 7 -33.92 -30.80 -22.19
CA LEU A 7 -34.92 -29.81 -22.66
C LEU A 7 -35.39 -28.89 -21.50
N ARG A 8 -35.56 -27.60 -21.79
CA ARG A 8 -36.30 -26.61 -20.97
C ARG A 8 -37.81 -26.83 -21.12
N LEU A 9 -38.63 -26.60 -20.10
CA LEU A 9 -39.88 -25.83 -20.26
C LEU A 9 -40.53 -25.37 -18.93
N SER A 10 -40.88 -24.08 -18.97
CA SER A 10 -41.84 -23.23 -18.27
C SER A 10 -42.93 -23.83 -17.37
N MET A 11 -43.28 -23.09 -16.31
CA MET A 11 -44.67 -22.84 -15.93
C MET A 11 -44.85 -21.40 -15.39
N LEU A 12 -45.54 -20.57 -16.16
CA LEU A 12 -46.36 -19.47 -15.66
C LEU A 12 -47.65 -20.07 -15.08
N LEU A 13 -48.16 -19.54 -13.96
CA LEU A 13 -49.52 -19.00 -13.91
C LEU A 13 -49.74 -18.16 -12.65
N ALA A 14 -50.30 -16.97 -12.85
CA ALA A 14 -50.84 -16.08 -11.84
C ALA A 14 -52.28 -16.46 -11.47
N ALA A 15 -52.71 -16.13 -10.25
CA ALA A 15 -54.11 -15.81 -9.95
C ALA A 15 -54.20 -14.91 -8.71
N ALA A 16 -55.13 -13.96 -8.78
CA ALA A 16 -55.22 -12.76 -7.97
C ALA A 16 -56.30 -12.81 -6.88
N ALA A 17 -56.17 -11.86 -5.95
CA ALA A 17 -57.19 -11.06 -5.26
C ALA A 17 -58.11 -11.69 -4.19
N ALA A 18 -58.03 -11.12 -2.98
CA ALA A 18 -59.22 -10.73 -2.22
C ALA A 18 -58.90 -9.50 -1.34
N CYS A 19 -59.83 -8.54 -1.38
CA CYS A 19 -59.80 -7.20 -0.80
C CYS A 19 -60.27 -7.20 0.67
N GLY A 20 -59.75 -6.31 1.51
CA GLY A 20 -60.14 -6.24 2.93
C GLY A 20 -59.82 -4.91 3.63
N LYS A 21 -60.78 -3.99 3.53
CA LYS A 21 -61.20 -2.91 4.47
C LYS A 21 -60.16 -1.96 5.09
N VAL A 22 -60.42 -0.68 4.77
CA VAL A 22 -59.91 0.57 5.35
C VAL A 22 -60.43 0.75 6.77
N ASN A 23 -59.57 1.14 7.71
CA ASN A 23 -59.93 1.79 8.98
C ASN A 23 -58.79 2.74 9.40
N ASP A 24 -59.15 4.02 9.51
CA ASP A 24 -58.59 5.11 10.32
C ASP A 24 -57.16 5.00 10.92
N MET A 25 -56.25 5.84 10.43
CA MET A 25 -55.04 6.26 11.16
C MET A 25 -54.87 7.79 11.09
N PRO A 26 -54.37 8.43 12.18
CA PRO A 26 -54.36 9.88 12.41
C PRO A 26 -53.31 10.61 11.55
N PRO A 27 -53.35 11.96 11.47
CA PRO A 27 -52.51 12.72 10.55
C PRO A 27 -51.02 12.48 10.80
N SER A 28 -50.33 12.22 9.69
CA SER A 28 -48.88 12.15 9.58
C SER A 28 -48.23 13.38 10.20
N VAL A 29 -47.48 13.17 11.27
CA VAL A 29 -46.49 14.13 11.77
C VAL A 29 -45.44 14.27 10.68
N ASP A 30 -45.29 15.48 10.17
CA ASP A 30 -44.22 15.90 9.27
C ASP A 30 -42.88 15.75 10.03
N GLY A 31 -42.30 14.56 9.90
CA GLY A 31 -40.99 14.24 10.43
C GLY A 31 -39.97 14.46 9.32
N SER A 32 -39.51 15.71 9.18
CA SER A 32 -38.29 16.02 8.45
C SER A 32 -37.13 15.29 9.13
N ILE A 33 -36.86 14.06 8.69
CA ILE A 33 -35.56 13.44 8.90
C ILE A 33 -34.60 14.36 8.15
N SER A 34 -33.72 15.04 8.89
CA SER A 34 -32.61 15.76 8.28
C SER A 34 -31.72 14.70 7.63
N ASP A 35 -31.97 14.44 6.35
CA ASP A 35 -31.09 13.65 5.52
C ASP A 35 -29.72 14.31 5.62
N GLY A 36 -28.76 13.57 6.22
CA GLY A 36 -27.36 13.97 6.17
C GLY A 36 -26.95 14.22 4.71
N PRO A 37 -25.86 14.97 4.49
CA PRO A 37 -25.37 15.19 3.12
C PRO A 37 -25.29 13.84 2.38
N PRO A 38 -25.67 13.80 1.09
CA PRO A 38 -25.54 12.59 0.29
C PRO A 38 -24.16 11.99 0.51
N ILE A 39 -24.06 10.66 0.62
CA ILE A 39 -22.80 9.95 0.92
C ILE A 39 -21.68 10.35 -0.06
N ASP A 40 -22.07 10.80 -1.25
CA ASP A 40 -21.19 11.26 -2.31
C ASP A 40 -20.69 12.70 -2.16
N ALA A 41 -21.22 13.50 -1.24
CA ALA A 41 -20.74 14.86 -0.93
C ALA A 41 -19.67 14.90 0.17
N VAL A 42 -19.37 13.76 0.80
CA VAL A 42 -18.37 13.66 1.88
C VAL A 42 -16.96 13.86 1.32
N LEU A 43 -16.14 14.65 2.01
CA LEU A 43 -14.73 14.86 1.64
C LEU A 43 -14.00 13.52 1.52
N GLY A 44 -13.26 13.33 0.43
CA GLY A 44 -12.57 12.07 0.11
C GLY A 44 -13.44 11.05 -0.63
N SER A 45 -14.66 11.42 -1.05
CA SER A 45 -15.48 10.63 -1.98
C SER A 45 -15.04 10.87 -3.44
N GLN A 46 -15.51 10.04 -4.37
CA GLN A 46 -15.21 10.23 -5.79
C GLN A 46 -15.73 11.57 -6.35
N ASN A 47 -16.87 12.05 -5.84
CA ASN A 47 -17.50 13.30 -6.28
C ASN A 47 -17.01 14.53 -5.50
N ASN A 48 -16.35 14.33 -4.36
CA ASN A 48 -15.70 15.37 -3.55
C ASN A 48 -14.32 14.89 -3.07
N PRO A 49 -13.36 14.64 -4.00
CA PRO A 49 -12.04 14.13 -3.65
C PRO A 49 -11.28 15.16 -2.80
N ALA A 50 -10.48 14.68 -1.86
CA ALA A 50 -9.58 15.55 -1.10
C ALA A 50 -8.31 15.87 -1.91
N ARG A 51 -7.62 16.97 -1.61
CA ARG A 51 -6.34 17.30 -2.24
C ARG A 51 -5.23 16.38 -1.78
N THR A 52 -5.25 16.03 -0.49
CA THR A 52 -4.20 15.22 0.15
C THR A 52 -4.79 14.41 1.29
N CYS A 53 -4.06 13.39 1.73
CA CYS A 53 -4.38 12.71 2.98
C CYS A 53 -4.30 13.66 4.19
N ALA A 54 -3.46 14.71 4.16
CA ALA A 54 -3.36 15.69 5.23
C ALA A 54 -4.64 16.55 5.36
N GLU A 55 -5.33 16.85 4.27
CA GLU A 55 -6.64 17.52 4.32
C GLU A 55 -7.68 16.64 5.04
N LEU A 56 -7.69 15.34 4.74
CA LEU A 56 -8.53 14.36 5.43
C LEU A 56 -8.16 14.23 6.91
N HIS A 57 -6.87 14.32 7.25
CA HIS A 57 -6.38 14.30 8.63
C HIS A 57 -6.94 15.47 9.45
N VAL A 58 -6.82 16.68 8.91
CA VAL A 58 -7.31 17.91 9.55
C VAL A 58 -8.83 17.86 9.72
N ALA A 59 -9.54 17.21 8.79
CA ALA A 59 -10.97 16.96 8.89
C ALA A 59 -11.35 15.87 9.92
N GLY A 60 -10.39 15.21 10.56
CA GLY A 60 -10.62 14.19 11.57
C GLY A 60 -11.11 12.85 11.01
N LEU A 61 -10.85 12.58 9.72
CA LEU A 61 -11.25 11.34 9.09
C LEU A 61 -10.27 10.20 9.43
N PRO A 62 -10.75 8.96 9.61
CA PRO A 62 -9.92 7.84 10.04
C PRO A 62 -9.04 7.30 8.90
N SER A 63 -8.09 6.45 9.26
CA SER A 63 -7.29 5.72 8.27
C SER A 63 -8.17 4.84 7.38
N ALA A 64 -8.18 5.10 6.06
CA ALA A 64 -9.00 4.37 5.09
C ALA A 64 -8.56 4.69 3.65
N VAL A 65 -9.21 4.05 2.66
CA VAL A 65 -9.07 4.41 1.25
C VAL A 65 -9.98 5.58 0.93
N TYR A 66 -9.41 6.63 0.34
CA TYR A 66 -10.13 7.82 -0.09
C TYR A 66 -9.81 8.14 -1.54
N TRP A 67 -10.68 8.93 -2.16
CA TRP A 67 -10.42 9.59 -3.42
C TRP A 67 -9.67 10.90 -3.18
N LEU A 68 -8.53 11.02 -3.83
CA LEU A 68 -7.69 12.20 -3.85
C LEU A 68 -7.67 12.81 -5.25
N HIS A 69 -7.30 14.07 -5.35
CA HIS A 69 -6.92 14.69 -6.60
C HIS A 69 -5.67 15.53 -6.38
N ASP A 70 -4.81 15.62 -7.39
CA ASP A 70 -3.68 16.52 -7.30
C ASP A 70 -4.08 17.96 -7.67
N ALA A 71 -3.20 18.92 -7.38
CA ALA A 71 -3.42 20.32 -7.73
C ALA A 71 -3.26 20.59 -9.25
N LYS A 72 -2.81 19.62 -10.03
CA LYS A 72 -2.51 19.77 -11.46
C LYS A 72 -3.73 19.49 -12.35
N GLY A 73 -4.83 19.02 -11.76
CA GLY A 73 -6.08 18.78 -12.46
C GLY A 73 -6.16 17.39 -13.11
N ASP A 74 -5.29 16.47 -12.69
CA ASP A 74 -5.40 15.07 -13.11
C ASP A 74 -6.69 14.43 -12.57
N PRO A 75 -7.20 13.37 -13.23
CA PRO A 75 -8.37 12.65 -12.74
C PRO A 75 -8.17 12.21 -11.28
N PRO A 76 -9.23 12.28 -10.44
CA PRO A 76 -9.15 11.76 -9.09
C PRO A 76 -8.69 10.30 -9.07
N PHE A 77 -7.91 9.94 -8.05
CA PHE A 77 -7.36 8.60 -7.86
C PHE A 77 -7.58 8.15 -6.42
N GLN A 78 -7.50 6.84 -6.18
CA GLN A 78 -7.62 6.31 -4.82
C GLN A 78 -6.26 6.19 -4.15
N ALA A 79 -6.21 6.48 -2.86
CA ALA A 79 -5.05 6.19 -2.00
C ALA A 79 -5.53 5.73 -0.62
N TYR A 80 -4.75 4.85 0.02
CA TYR A 80 -4.90 4.59 1.44
C TYR A 80 -4.24 5.73 2.21
N CYS A 81 -5.02 6.43 3.02
CA CYS A 81 -4.54 7.45 3.93
C CYS A 81 -4.34 6.87 5.32
N GLU A 82 -3.10 6.90 5.81
CA GLU A 82 -2.72 6.60 7.18
C GLU A 82 -2.82 7.89 8.02
N GLN A 83 -3.73 7.90 8.99
CA GLN A 83 -4.16 9.06 9.75
C GLN A 83 -3.70 9.05 11.20
N ASP A 84 -3.12 7.95 11.68
CA ASP A 84 -2.82 7.74 13.09
C ASP A 84 -1.31 7.77 13.35
N ILE A 85 -0.52 7.20 12.45
CA ILE A 85 0.94 7.10 12.60
C ILE A 85 1.62 8.43 12.28
N ASN A 86 2.53 8.86 13.17
CA ASN A 86 3.43 9.99 12.96
C ASN A 86 2.72 11.28 12.50
N GLY A 87 1.61 11.62 13.16
CA GLY A 87 0.82 12.82 12.87
C GLY A 87 -0.09 12.73 11.63
N GLY A 88 -0.31 11.52 11.09
CA GLY A 88 -1.37 11.24 10.12
C GLY A 88 -1.21 11.87 8.74
N GLY A 89 -2.23 11.87 7.91
CA GLY A 89 -2.19 12.50 6.59
C GLY A 89 -1.22 11.88 5.58
N TRP A 90 -0.81 10.63 5.76
CA TRP A 90 0.18 9.94 4.91
C TRP A 90 -0.51 9.10 3.83
N ALA A 91 -0.12 9.23 2.56
CA ALA A 91 -0.63 8.39 1.46
C ALA A 91 0.29 7.18 1.21
N MET A 92 -0.27 5.97 1.12
CA MET A 92 0.50 4.74 0.90
C MET A 92 1.10 4.66 -0.51
N VAL A 93 2.42 4.49 -0.60
CA VAL A 93 3.17 4.30 -1.85
C VAL A 93 3.44 2.82 -2.09
N GLU A 94 3.87 2.11 -1.06
CA GLU A 94 4.17 0.67 -1.12
C GLU A 94 3.72 0.02 0.18
N ASN A 95 3.30 -1.24 0.08
CA ASN A 95 2.96 -2.08 1.21
C ASN A 95 3.31 -3.52 0.84
N SER A 96 4.33 -4.07 1.47
CA SER A 96 4.66 -5.49 1.39
C SER A 96 4.14 -6.19 2.63
N VAL A 97 3.37 -7.25 2.44
CA VAL A 97 2.74 -8.03 3.50
C VAL A 97 3.24 -9.46 3.40
N ARG A 98 3.55 -10.07 4.54
CA ARG A 98 3.94 -11.48 4.62
C ARG A 98 2.82 -12.41 4.15
N ARG A 99 3.13 -13.33 3.24
CA ARG A 99 2.22 -14.34 2.70
C ARG A 99 2.87 -15.72 2.72
N ALA A 100 2.31 -16.64 3.50
CA ALA A 100 2.84 -18.00 3.62
C ALA A 100 2.74 -18.83 2.32
N ASP A 101 1.95 -18.38 1.34
CA ASP A 101 1.81 -19.03 0.02
C ASP A 101 2.87 -18.57 -1.00
N GLY A 102 3.80 -17.70 -0.61
CA GLY A 102 4.87 -17.20 -1.47
C GLY A 102 4.49 -16.04 -2.39
N ALA A 103 3.24 -15.56 -2.33
CA ALA A 103 2.74 -14.53 -3.24
C ALA A 103 3.41 -13.15 -3.06
N THR A 104 4.16 -12.94 -1.98
CA THR A 104 4.81 -11.66 -1.72
C THR A 104 5.99 -11.41 -2.64
N ALA A 105 6.90 -12.39 -2.79
CA ALA A 105 8.03 -12.22 -3.70
C ALA A 105 7.57 -11.96 -5.14
N THR A 106 6.64 -12.76 -5.66
CA THR A 106 6.10 -12.61 -7.01
C THR A 106 5.45 -11.25 -7.26
N PHE A 107 4.81 -10.66 -6.25
CA PHE A 107 4.24 -9.32 -6.38
C PHE A 107 5.30 -8.25 -6.71
N TRP A 108 6.48 -8.35 -6.09
CA TRP A 108 7.57 -7.40 -6.27
C TRP A 108 8.47 -7.69 -7.47
N GLN A 109 8.20 -8.76 -8.23
CA GLN A 109 8.99 -9.15 -9.41
C GLN A 109 8.48 -8.50 -10.72
N PHE A 110 8.28 -7.18 -10.70
CA PHE A 110 7.89 -6.42 -11.89
C PHE A 110 9.09 -5.71 -12.54
N THR A 111 8.94 -5.30 -13.79
CA THR A 111 10.03 -4.69 -14.58
C THR A 111 10.10 -3.19 -14.39
N TYR A 112 11.22 -2.59 -14.80
CA TYR A 112 11.44 -1.14 -14.72
C TYR A 112 10.40 -0.31 -15.50
N ALA A 113 9.84 -0.88 -16.57
CA ALA A 113 8.75 -0.24 -17.31
C ALA A 113 7.51 0.03 -16.43
N ASP A 114 7.32 -0.77 -15.37
CA ASP A 114 6.18 -0.70 -14.47
C ASP A 114 6.44 0.16 -13.20
N ARG A 115 7.63 0.76 -13.05
CA ARG A 115 8.06 1.52 -11.84
C ARG A 115 7.19 2.73 -11.46
N LEU A 116 6.32 3.21 -12.34
CA LEU A 116 5.37 4.30 -12.04
C LEU A 116 3.91 3.83 -12.05
N ARG A 117 3.68 2.53 -12.19
CA ARG A 117 2.33 1.96 -12.22
C ARG A 117 1.78 1.81 -10.81
N GLN A 118 0.46 1.66 -10.77
CA GLN A 118 -0.24 1.11 -9.64
C GLN A 118 -0.41 -0.41 -9.83
N LEU A 119 -0.04 -1.18 -8.82
CA LEU A 119 -0.14 -2.64 -8.75
C LEU A 119 -0.80 -3.07 -7.44
N GLY A 120 -1.52 -4.18 -7.47
CA GLY A 120 -2.14 -4.77 -6.29
C GLY A 120 -3.44 -4.08 -5.85
N THR A 121 -3.84 -4.36 -4.62
CA THR A 121 -5.10 -3.86 -4.03
C THR A 121 -4.79 -2.90 -2.90
N LEU A 122 -5.43 -1.73 -2.91
CA LEU A 122 -5.33 -0.71 -1.86
C LEU A 122 -5.93 -1.21 -0.54
N ALA A 123 -5.12 -1.90 0.26
CA ALA A 123 -5.47 -2.32 1.62
C ALA A 123 -4.21 -2.64 2.42
N VAL A 124 -4.21 -2.31 3.72
CA VAL A 124 -3.08 -2.58 4.63
C VAL A 124 -2.69 -4.06 4.73
N GLY A 125 -3.64 -4.96 4.49
CA GLY A 125 -3.44 -6.40 4.49
C GLY A 125 -3.10 -7.00 3.12
N GLN A 126 -2.84 -6.19 2.10
CA GLN A 126 -2.54 -6.62 0.73
C GLN A 126 -1.19 -6.05 0.25
N ASN A 127 -0.53 -6.78 -0.64
CA ASN A 127 0.59 -6.21 -1.37
C ASN A 127 0.08 -5.10 -2.29
N TYR A 128 0.73 -3.94 -2.23
CA TYR A 128 0.34 -2.76 -2.98
C TYR A 128 1.56 -1.94 -3.38
N TYR A 129 1.49 -1.35 -4.57
CA TYR A 129 2.48 -0.41 -5.06
C TYR A 129 1.79 0.67 -5.89
N ASN A 130 2.19 1.93 -5.72
CA ASN A 130 1.83 3.03 -6.60
C ASN A 130 3.01 3.98 -6.77
N GLY A 131 3.86 3.63 -7.74
CA GLY A 131 5.07 4.39 -8.03
C GLY A 131 4.81 5.81 -8.53
N SER A 132 3.61 6.11 -9.04
CA SER A 132 3.27 7.48 -9.48
C SER A 132 3.31 8.50 -8.34
N LEU A 133 3.10 8.06 -7.09
CA LEU A 133 3.14 8.94 -5.92
C LEU A 133 4.55 9.48 -5.63
N TYR A 134 5.60 8.81 -6.10
CA TYR A 134 6.97 9.34 -6.02
C TYR A 134 7.12 10.66 -6.81
N LEU A 135 6.29 10.91 -7.83
CA LEU A 135 6.36 12.12 -8.66
C LEU A 135 5.82 13.37 -7.96
N ILE A 136 5.04 13.21 -6.89
CA ILE A 136 4.42 14.31 -6.16
C ILE A 136 4.87 14.38 -4.70
N GLY A 137 5.34 13.28 -4.13
CA GLY A 137 5.76 13.19 -2.74
C GLY A 137 7.00 14.02 -2.40
N THR A 138 6.95 14.72 -1.26
CA THR A 138 8.06 15.55 -0.74
C THR A 138 8.51 15.13 0.65
N GLU A 139 7.62 14.51 1.42
CA GLU A 139 7.94 13.83 2.69
C GLU A 139 7.61 12.34 2.56
N TYR A 140 8.40 11.50 3.22
CA TYR A 140 8.28 10.05 3.17
C TYR A 140 8.42 9.44 4.55
N MET A 141 7.75 8.31 4.76
CA MET A 141 7.81 7.56 6.01
C MET A 141 7.80 6.07 5.73
N ASP A 142 8.79 5.36 6.28
CA ASP A 142 8.86 3.90 6.25
C ASP A 142 8.38 3.34 7.61
N VAL A 143 7.50 2.35 7.57
CA VAL A 143 6.87 1.73 8.74
C VAL A 143 7.03 0.21 8.67
N PHE A 144 7.47 -0.39 9.76
CA PHE A 144 7.56 -1.85 9.90
C PHE A 144 6.56 -2.36 10.93
N VAL A 145 6.04 -3.55 10.68
CA VAL A 145 5.23 -4.31 11.64
C VAL A 145 5.85 -5.67 11.82
N ASP A 146 6.30 -6.01 13.03
CA ASP A 146 6.88 -7.32 13.30
C ASP A 146 5.83 -8.44 13.34
N LEU A 147 6.28 -9.69 13.50
CA LEU A 147 5.38 -10.86 13.56
C LEU A 147 4.50 -10.89 14.83
N GLN A 148 4.75 -10.01 15.81
CA GLN A 148 3.97 -9.85 17.03
C GLN A 148 3.04 -8.62 16.97
N ASP A 149 2.84 -8.06 15.78
CA ASP A 149 2.00 -6.89 15.53
C ASP A 149 2.51 -5.57 16.15
N LYS A 150 3.75 -5.54 16.63
CA LYS A 150 4.36 -4.28 17.06
C LYS A 150 4.73 -3.45 15.84
N THR A 151 4.30 -2.19 15.84
CA THR A 151 4.58 -1.23 14.77
C THR A 151 5.67 -0.27 15.18
N ALA A 152 6.59 0.07 14.27
CA ALA A 152 7.58 1.12 14.44
C ALA A 152 7.74 1.96 13.18
N VAL A 153 7.95 3.26 13.35
CA VAL A 153 8.41 4.16 12.29
C VAL A 153 9.91 3.94 12.12
N ALA A 154 10.31 3.39 10.98
CA ALA A 154 11.69 3.05 10.68
C ALA A 154 12.50 4.29 10.32
N ALA A 155 11.93 5.13 9.45
CA ALA A 155 12.54 6.39 9.05
C ALA A 155 11.49 7.39 8.54
N VAL A 156 11.76 8.68 8.72
CA VAL A 156 11.04 9.79 8.09
C VAL A 156 12.06 10.60 7.31
N MET A 157 11.77 10.84 6.04
CA MET A 157 12.69 11.44 5.09
C MET A 157 12.00 12.55 4.32
N THR A 158 12.81 13.42 3.71
CA THR A 158 12.33 14.44 2.77
C THR A 158 13.12 14.35 1.48
N ALA A 159 12.49 14.72 0.36
CA ALA A 159 13.15 14.96 -0.92
C ALA A 159 12.45 16.12 -1.62
N THR A 160 13.19 16.89 -2.45
CA THR A 160 12.57 17.97 -3.23
C THR A 160 11.99 17.49 -4.55
N GLY A 161 12.02 16.18 -4.80
CA GLY A 161 11.48 15.52 -5.98
C GLY A 161 12.20 14.21 -6.25
N ILE A 162 11.89 13.59 -7.39
CA ILE A 162 12.52 12.36 -7.87
C ILE A 162 12.83 12.51 -9.37
N ASN A 163 13.92 11.92 -9.84
CA ASN A 163 14.15 11.76 -11.27
C ASN A 163 13.32 10.58 -11.79
N PRO A 164 12.30 10.78 -12.65
CA PRO A 164 11.42 9.71 -13.09
C PRO A 164 12.11 8.64 -13.96
N SER A 165 13.30 8.95 -14.49
CA SER A 165 14.09 8.05 -15.35
C SER A 165 15.15 7.26 -14.61
N THR A 166 15.48 7.59 -13.37
CA THR A 166 16.41 6.82 -12.53
C THR A 166 15.80 6.41 -11.20
N MET A 167 14.64 6.98 -10.86
CA MET A 167 13.97 6.88 -9.56
C MET A 167 14.88 7.27 -8.38
N GLN A 168 15.91 8.07 -8.63
CA GLN A 168 16.74 8.66 -7.58
C GLN A 168 16.08 9.92 -7.05
N PHE A 169 16.02 10.05 -5.73
CA PHE A 169 15.50 11.25 -5.09
C PHE A 169 16.44 12.44 -5.26
N THR A 170 15.86 13.63 -5.42
CA THR A 170 16.58 14.90 -5.48
C THR A 170 16.72 15.47 -4.08
N MET A 171 17.96 15.74 -3.66
CA MET A 171 18.29 16.24 -2.32
C MET A 171 17.60 15.46 -1.19
N PRO A 172 17.72 14.11 -1.16
CA PRO A 172 17.15 13.33 -0.09
C PRO A 172 17.80 13.71 1.24
N LYS A 173 17.01 13.67 2.31
CA LYS A 173 17.47 13.94 3.67
C LYS A 173 16.73 13.06 4.67
N LEU A 174 17.46 12.52 5.63
CA LEU A 174 16.90 11.89 6.82
C LEU A 174 16.46 12.97 7.82
N THR A 175 15.20 12.91 8.25
CA THR A 175 14.67 13.77 9.30
C THR A 175 14.78 13.08 10.66
N VAL A 176 14.34 11.83 10.76
CA VAL A 176 14.43 11.00 11.96
C VAL A 176 14.40 9.51 11.59
N GLY A 177 15.01 8.66 12.42
CA GLY A 177 14.97 7.20 12.29
C GLY A 177 16.31 6.58 11.96
N ASP A 178 16.27 5.36 11.41
CA ASP A 178 17.44 4.53 11.19
C ASP A 178 18.22 4.97 9.93
N THR A 179 19.53 5.19 10.10
CA THR A 179 20.41 5.66 9.02
C THR A 179 20.64 4.60 7.95
N SER A 180 20.59 3.31 8.29
CA SER A 180 20.72 2.23 7.31
C SER A 180 19.49 2.17 6.41
N VAL A 181 18.29 2.35 6.96
CA VAL A 181 17.05 2.45 6.18
C VAL A 181 17.14 3.64 5.22
N TYR A 182 17.53 4.81 5.71
CA TYR A 182 17.73 5.97 4.84
C TYR A 182 18.74 5.71 3.72
N THR A 183 19.95 5.28 4.06
CA THR A 183 21.03 5.11 3.08
C THR A 183 20.74 4.03 2.07
N ASN A 184 20.18 2.89 2.49
CA ASN A 184 19.99 1.74 1.60
C ASN A 184 18.63 1.71 0.89
N GLN A 185 17.61 2.41 1.39
CA GLN A 185 16.25 2.29 0.85
C GLN A 185 15.66 3.60 0.35
N PHE A 186 16.33 4.74 0.58
CA PHE A 186 15.80 6.05 0.20
C PHE A 186 16.81 6.97 -0.48
N ALA A 187 18.03 7.07 0.03
CA ALA A 187 19.04 8.00 -0.53
C ALA A 187 19.65 7.54 -1.86
N SER A 188 19.38 6.30 -2.26
CA SER A 188 19.92 5.65 -3.45
C SER A 188 18.86 5.51 -4.55
N GLY A 189 19.18 4.79 -5.63
CA GLY A 189 18.24 4.61 -6.73
C GLY A 189 17.43 3.33 -6.60
N TRP A 190 16.69 3.04 -7.67
CA TRP A 190 15.73 1.95 -7.73
C TRP A 190 16.18 0.94 -8.75
N SER A 191 16.12 -0.34 -8.41
CA SER A 191 16.49 -1.43 -9.32
C SER A 191 15.33 -2.40 -9.49
N ALA A 192 15.28 -3.00 -10.67
CA ALA A 192 14.49 -4.17 -11.01
C ALA A 192 15.37 -5.16 -11.79
N GLN A 193 14.84 -6.32 -12.15
CA GLN A 193 15.60 -7.34 -12.87
C GLN A 193 16.22 -6.85 -14.20
N ASP A 194 15.60 -5.85 -14.83
CA ASP A 194 15.96 -5.30 -16.14
C ASP A 194 16.52 -3.87 -16.07
N PHE A 195 16.75 -3.35 -14.87
CA PHE A 195 17.33 -2.02 -14.65
C PHE A 195 18.13 -1.98 -13.36
N ASP A 196 19.37 -1.54 -13.46
CA ASP A 196 20.28 -1.35 -12.34
C ASP A 196 20.42 0.14 -12.03
N GLY A 197 19.73 0.59 -11.00
CA GLY A 197 19.77 1.98 -10.52
C GLY A 197 20.37 2.11 -9.13
N ASP A 198 20.84 1.02 -8.55
CA ASP A 198 21.36 0.97 -7.19
C ASP A 198 22.81 1.44 -7.12
N ALA A 199 23.35 1.48 -5.89
CA ALA A 199 24.69 2.00 -5.64
C ALA A 199 25.73 0.90 -5.45
N ASP A 200 25.36 -0.38 -5.66
CA ASP A 200 26.24 -1.50 -5.42
C ASP A 200 27.16 -1.75 -6.62
N ALA A 201 28.47 -1.80 -6.37
CA ALA A 201 29.46 -2.00 -7.42
C ALA A 201 29.60 -3.47 -7.86
N ALA A 202 29.10 -4.42 -7.07
CA ALA A 202 29.16 -5.85 -7.37
C ALA A 202 28.06 -6.28 -8.37
N GLY A 203 27.03 -5.46 -8.58
CA GLY A 203 26.01 -5.62 -9.60
C GLY A 203 24.61 -5.33 -9.10
N ASN A 204 23.62 -5.60 -9.95
CA ASN A 204 22.22 -5.28 -9.70
C ASN A 204 21.64 -6.06 -8.51
N CYS A 205 21.35 -5.35 -7.42
CA CYS A 205 20.80 -5.91 -6.19
C CYS A 205 19.45 -6.59 -6.40
N SER A 206 18.60 -6.08 -7.30
CA SER A 206 17.35 -6.76 -7.64
C SER A 206 17.61 -8.17 -8.15
N THR A 207 18.57 -8.37 -9.07
CA THR A 207 18.86 -9.71 -9.63
C THR A 207 19.47 -10.66 -8.59
N MET A 208 20.29 -10.12 -7.67
CA MET A 208 20.86 -10.89 -6.57
C MET A 208 19.81 -11.31 -5.54
N PHE A 209 18.79 -10.47 -5.31
CA PHE A 209 17.76 -10.67 -4.29
C PHE A 209 16.38 -10.92 -4.90
N SER A 210 16.30 -12.03 -5.64
CA SER A 210 15.04 -12.62 -6.12
C SER A 210 14.21 -11.76 -7.08
N ASN A 211 14.87 -10.92 -7.88
CA ASN A 211 14.25 -10.00 -8.83
C ASN A 211 13.27 -9.01 -8.18
N VAL A 212 13.43 -8.73 -6.88
CA VAL A 212 12.56 -7.79 -6.15
C VAL A 212 12.87 -6.36 -6.58
N ALA A 213 11.85 -5.71 -7.11
CA ALA A 213 11.90 -4.33 -7.58
C ALA A 213 11.66 -3.35 -6.41
N GLN A 214 12.67 -2.55 -6.06
CA GLN A 214 12.62 -1.57 -4.96
C GLN A 214 13.77 -0.56 -5.04
N HIS A 215 13.77 0.41 -4.13
CA HIS A 215 14.95 1.22 -3.86
C HIS A 215 16.03 0.39 -3.16
N TYR A 216 17.26 0.51 -3.66
CA TYR A 216 18.45 -0.18 -3.17
C TYR A 216 19.64 0.79 -3.12
N GLY A 217 20.47 0.66 -2.09
CA GLY A 217 21.76 1.34 -1.93
C GLY A 217 22.91 0.36 -2.07
N GLY A 218 23.64 0.08 -1.00
CA GLY A 218 24.55 -1.08 -0.91
C GLY A 218 23.74 -2.37 -0.74
N CYS A 219 22.90 -2.62 -1.73
CA CYS A 219 21.69 -3.42 -1.64
C CYS A 219 20.74 -2.89 -0.57
N TRP A 220 20.53 -3.56 0.57
CA TRP A 220 19.32 -3.26 1.35
C TRP A 220 19.45 -3.35 2.86
N ALA A 221 18.69 -2.48 3.55
CA ALA A 221 18.40 -2.59 4.98
C ALA A 221 17.13 -3.42 5.25
N TYR A 222 16.20 -3.40 4.30
CA TYR A 222 15.06 -4.31 4.23
C TYR A 222 14.79 -4.75 2.78
N ASN A 223 14.20 -5.92 2.58
CA ASN A 223 13.77 -6.35 1.27
C ASN A 223 12.26 -6.63 1.27
N LEU A 224 11.56 -6.18 0.24
CA LEU A 224 10.12 -6.31 0.15
C LEU A 224 9.66 -7.74 -0.18
N GLY A 225 10.53 -8.64 -0.64
CA GLY A 225 10.15 -10.00 -1.01
C GLY A 225 11.22 -11.10 -0.91
N SER A 226 12.43 -10.78 -0.45
CA SER A 226 13.58 -11.71 -0.37
C SER A 226 14.12 -11.79 1.07
N ASP A 227 14.78 -12.91 1.40
CA ASP A 227 15.32 -13.22 2.75
C ASP A 227 16.74 -12.69 3.00
N ALA A 228 17.57 -12.58 1.96
CA ALA A 228 19.03 -12.39 1.98
C ALA A 228 19.87 -13.51 2.59
N ASP A 229 19.36 -14.26 3.57
CA ASP A 229 20.08 -15.44 4.06
C ASP A 229 20.02 -16.56 3.01
N ALA A 230 20.99 -17.48 2.99
CA ALA A 230 20.99 -18.57 2.01
C ALA A 230 20.03 -19.68 2.50
N PRO A 231 18.99 -20.06 1.72
CA PRO A 231 18.67 -19.62 0.36
C PRO A 231 17.97 -18.25 0.28
N VAL A 232 18.40 -17.40 -0.66
CA VAL A 232 17.96 -15.98 -0.79
C VAL A 232 16.43 -15.80 -0.91
N LEU A 233 15.74 -16.85 -1.37
CA LEU A 233 14.29 -16.94 -1.41
C LEU A 233 13.81 -18.00 -0.40
N ASP A 234 13.07 -17.57 0.62
CA ASP A 234 12.55 -18.42 1.71
C ASP A 234 11.18 -19.05 1.39
N GLY A 235 10.94 -19.34 0.10
CA GLY A 235 9.61 -19.68 -0.40
C GLY A 235 8.76 -18.45 -0.75
N GLY A 236 9.36 -17.25 -0.75
CA GLY A 236 8.73 -16.01 -1.18
C GLY A 236 7.78 -15.42 -0.15
N VAL A 237 8.01 -15.73 1.13
CA VAL A 237 7.04 -15.50 2.20
C VAL A 237 6.90 -14.02 2.53
N GLY A 238 7.90 -13.21 2.22
CA GLY A 238 7.71 -11.77 2.09
C GLY A 238 8.82 -10.95 2.70
N PRO A 239 8.48 -9.85 3.39
CA PRO A 239 9.47 -8.84 3.68
C PRO A 239 10.41 -9.26 4.81
N HIS A 240 11.69 -8.94 4.65
CA HIS A 240 12.73 -9.16 5.63
C HIS A 240 13.43 -7.86 5.99
N VAL A 241 13.90 -7.75 7.22
CA VAL A 241 14.61 -6.57 7.73
C VAL A 241 15.87 -7.04 8.46
N ASN A 242 16.96 -6.28 8.34
CA ASN A 242 18.18 -6.55 9.07
C ASN A 242 17.93 -6.54 10.59
N ASN A 243 18.43 -7.54 11.30
CA ASN A 243 18.19 -7.71 12.74
C ASN A 243 18.71 -6.51 13.57
N THR A 244 19.75 -5.83 13.11
CA THR A 244 20.27 -4.61 13.76
C THR A 244 19.24 -3.48 13.69
N VAL A 245 18.57 -3.32 12.54
CA VAL A 245 17.52 -2.31 12.34
C VAL A 245 16.28 -2.65 13.17
N LEU A 246 15.85 -3.92 13.20
CA LEU A 246 14.71 -4.31 14.04
C LEU A 246 15.00 -4.06 15.53
N THR A 247 16.21 -4.41 15.98
CA THR A 247 16.62 -4.19 17.36
C THR A 247 16.68 -2.69 17.69
N SER A 248 17.18 -1.84 16.80
CA SER A 248 17.23 -0.38 17.01
C SER A 248 15.83 0.24 17.14
N LEU A 249 14.84 -0.33 16.44
CA LEU A 249 13.43 0.05 16.50
C LEU A 249 12.66 -0.63 17.64
N GLY A 250 13.30 -1.52 18.40
CA GLY A 250 12.68 -2.29 19.47
C GLY A 250 11.64 -3.30 18.99
N LEU A 251 11.74 -3.75 17.74
CA LEU A 251 10.89 -4.78 17.16
C LEU A 251 11.40 -6.18 17.47
N ALA A 252 10.51 -7.17 17.49
CA ALA A 252 10.87 -8.55 17.73
C ALA A 252 11.58 -9.17 16.52
N LEU A 253 12.59 -9.98 16.79
CA LEU A 253 13.25 -10.81 15.79
C LEU A 253 12.48 -12.12 15.58
N GLN A 254 12.59 -12.69 14.39
CA GLN A 254 12.14 -14.05 14.13
C GLN A 254 13.02 -15.05 14.89
N SER A 255 12.44 -16.13 15.39
CA SER A 255 13.20 -17.22 16.01
C SER A 255 13.87 -18.09 14.94
N GLY A 256 15.17 -18.37 15.08
CA GLY A 256 15.94 -19.14 14.09
C GLY A 256 16.83 -18.22 13.25
N THR A 257 18.03 -18.71 12.92
CA THR A 257 19.21 -17.87 12.64
C THR A 257 19.25 -17.29 11.23
N GLY A 258 19.64 -16.02 11.19
CA GLY A 258 19.92 -15.23 10.00
C GLY A 258 20.44 -13.85 10.41
N SER A 259 20.97 -13.07 9.48
CA SER A 259 21.22 -11.63 9.73
C SER A 259 19.94 -10.80 9.57
N TYR A 260 18.89 -11.44 9.06
CA TYR A 260 17.61 -10.84 8.73
C TYR A 260 16.47 -11.60 9.44
N SER A 261 15.35 -10.92 9.63
CA SER A 261 14.12 -11.52 10.16
C SER A 261 12.96 -11.17 9.26
N GLN A 262 12.04 -12.11 9.10
CA GLN A 262 10.72 -11.84 8.54
C GLN A 262 9.99 -10.82 9.41
N VAL A 263 9.30 -9.89 8.73
CA VAL A 263 8.34 -8.99 9.36
C VAL A 263 6.96 -9.24 8.76
N LYS A 264 5.91 -8.87 9.50
CA LYS A 264 4.53 -9.01 9.01
C LYS A 264 4.27 -8.05 7.86
N ARG A 265 4.83 -6.84 7.93
CA ARG A 265 4.59 -5.78 6.96
C ARG A 265 5.73 -4.77 6.90
N ILE A 266 6.01 -4.29 5.69
CA ILE A 266 6.79 -3.08 5.43
C ILE A 266 5.93 -2.17 4.57
N ALA A 267 5.83 -0.90 4.92
CA ALA A 267 5.14 0.07 4.11
C ALA A 267 5.91 1.37 4.03
N ARG A 268 5.82 2.03 2.88
CA ARG A 268 6.24 3.42 2.73
C ARG A 268 5.05 4.28 2.33
N PHE A 269 5.03 5.44 2.93
CA PHE A 269 4.02 6.46 2.70
C PHE A 269 4.66 7.77 2.26
N THR A 270 3.86 8.67 1.73
CA THR A 270 4.29 10.02 1.35
C THR A 270 3.26 11.09 1.70
N ARG A 271 3.72 12.34 1.81
CA ARG A 271 2.91 13.56 1.85
C ARG A 271 3.43 14.55 0.80
N TRP A 272 2.55 15.48 0.40
CA TRP A 272 2.84 16.58 -0.50
C TRP A 272 2.01 17.82 -0.16
#